data_AF-A0A0F9HQ01-F1
#
_entry.id   AF-A0A0F9HQ01-F1
#
_cell.length_a   1.000
_cell.length_b   1.000
_cell.length_c   1.000
_cell.angle_alpha   90.00
_cell.angle_beta   90.00
_cell.angle_gamma   90.00
#
_symmetry.space_group_name_H-M   'P 1'
#
loop_
_entity.id
_entity.type
_entity.pdbx_description
1 polymer ?
#
loop_
_entity_poly.entity_id
_entity_poly.type
_entity_poly.pdbx_seq_one_letter_code
_entity_poly.pdbx_strand_id
1 'polypeptide(L)' 'MTLSDSKWYCHFCGEERPGEFISVKTRPLIVNGTPVGQENQRFCNDRQKCRVGAMMWWAEIK' A
#
# COMPACT_ATOMS: atom_id res chain seq x y z
N MET A 1 8.15 -12.82 -18.69
CA MET A 1 8.72 -12.06 -17.56
C MET A 1 8.03 -12.54 -16.30
N THR A 2 8.65 -13.43 -15.55
CA THR A 2 8.14 -13.87 -14.24
C THR A 2 8.31 -12.71 -13.25
N LEU A 3 7.20 -12.23 -12.70
CA LEU A 3 7.12 -11.09 -11.77
C LEU A 3 7.80 -11.33 -10.38
N SER A 4 8.60 -12.38 -10.23
CA SER A 4 9.02 -12.94 -8.94
C SER A 4 10.23 -12.27 -8.28
N ASP A 5 11.07 -11.51 -9.02
CA ASP A 5 12.30 -10.93 -8.48
C ASP A 5 12.19 -9.46 -8.05
N SER A 6 11.03 -8.83 -8.24
CA SER A 6 10.86 -7.43 -7.83
C SER A 6 10.65 -7.36 -6.32
N LYS A 7 11.65 -6.85 -5.60
CA LYS A 7 11.51 -6.51 -4.20
C LYS A 7 10.92 -5.12 -4.04
N TRP A 8 10.06 -4.96 -3.05
CA TRP A 8 9.36 -3.73 -2.77
C TRP A 8 9.34 -3.43 -1.27
N TYR A 9 9.37 -2.14 -0.94
CA TYR A 9 9.24 -1.68 0.43
C TYR A 9 7.79 -1.62 0.89
N CYS A 10 7.55 -2.14 2.09
CA CYS A 10 6.30 -1.91 2.81
C CYS A 10 6.28 -0.49 3.40
N HIS A 11 5.27 0.31 3.07
CA HIS A 11 5.13 1.67 3.60
C HIS A 11 4.72 1.70 5.09
N PHE A 12 4.37 0.56 5.69
CA PHE A 12 3.96 0.45 7.11
C PHE A 12 5.09 0.00 8.05
N CYS A 13 5.85 -1.03 7.67
CA CYS A 13 6.96 -1.52 8.50
C CYS A 13 8.34 -1.12 7.97
N GLY A 14 8.43 -0.55 6.78
CA GLY A 14 9.68 -0.07 6.18
C GLY A 14 10.59 -1.17 5.62
N GLU A 15 10.23 -2.45 5.75
CA GLU A 15 11.06 -3.55 5.27
C GLU A 15 10.91 -3.76 3.76
N GLU A 16 12.03 -4.10 3.11
CA GLU A 16 12.07 -4.63 1.75
C GLU A 16 11.61 -6.09 1.76
N ARG A 17 10.66 -6.43 0.89
CA ARG A 17 10.11 -7.79 0.76
C ARG A 17 9.99 -8.19 -0.70
N PRO A 18 10.07 -9.50 -1.02
CA PRO A 18 9.71 -10.01 -2.34
C PRO A 18 8.28 -9.60 -2.73
N GLY A 19 8.06 -9.38 -4.03
CA GLY A 19 6.77 -8.90 -4.55
C GLY A 19 5.59 -9.81 -4.24
N GLU A 20 5.80 -11.11 -4.09
CA GLU A 20 4.75 -12.06 -3.66
C GLU A 20 4.19 -11.76 -2.26
N PHE A 21 5.00 -11.14 -1.39
CA PHE A 21 4.60 -10.75 -0.02
C PHE A 21 4.12 -9.30 0.07
N ILE A 22 3.98 -8.62 -1.06
CA ILE A 22 3.57 -7.22 -1.12
C ILE A 22 2.25 -7.11 -1.87
N SER A 23 1.30 -6.40 -1.26
CA SER A 23 0.08 -5.96 -1.93
C SER A 23 0.09 -4.43 -2.07
N VAL A 24 -0.64 -3.94 -3.07
CA VAL A 24 -0.82 -2.50 -3.31
C VAL A 24 -2.26 -2.13 -3.01
N LYS A 25 -2.45 -1.08 -2.22
CA LYS A 25 -3.75 -0.43 -2.03
C LYS A 25 -3.72 0.92 -2.72
N THR A 26 -4.69 1.14 -3.61
CA THR A 26 -4.85 2.39 -4.35
C THR A 26 -6.02 3.17 -3.79
N ARG A 27 -5.86 4.48 -3.60
CA ARG A 27 -6.95 5.40 -3.25
C ARG A 27 -6.91 6.65 -4.12
N PRO A 28 -8.03 7.36 -4.32
CA PRO A 28 -8.01 8.65 -4.99
C PRO A 28 -7.26 9.68 -4.13
N LEU A 29 -6.40 10.48 -4.76
CA LEU A 29 -5.79 11.65 -4.15
C LEU A 29 -6.76 12.81 -4.30
N ILE A 30 -7.38 13.22 -3.20
CA ILE A 30 -8.34 14.34 -3.16
C ILE A 30 -7.63 15.59 -2.65
N VAL A 31 -7.65 16.66 -3.44
CA VAL A 31 -7.15 17.99 -3.05
C VAL A 31 -8.28 18.99 -3.22
N ASN A 32 -8.65 19.69 -2.15
CA ASN A 32 -9.79 20.63 -2.13
C ASN A 32 -11.10 20.01 -2.65
N GLY A 33 -11.40 18.76 -2.25
CA GLY A 33 -12.60 18.04 -2.69
C GLY A 33 -12.56 17.53 -4.14
N THR A 34 -11.49 17.80 -4.88
CA THR A 34 -11.34 17.37 -6.29
C THR A 34 -10.36 16.20 -6.38
N PRO A 35 -10.72 15.09 -7.06
CA PRO A 35 -9.77 14.02 -7.35
C PRO A 35 -8.75 14.49 -8.37
N VAL A 36 -7.48 14.56 -7.96
CA VAL A 36 -6.35 14.99 -8.81
C VAL A 36 -5.45 13.84 -9.23
N GLY A 37 -5.70 12.63 -8.71
CA GLY A 37 -4.92 11.45 -9.07
C GLY A 37 -5.22 10.25 -8.20
N GLN A 38 -4.26 9.33 -8.15
CA GLN A 38 -4.30 8.13 -7.31
C GLN A 38 -3.02 8.03 -6.48
N GLU A 39 -3.17 7.59 -5.24
CA GLU A 39 -2.06 7.28 -4.35
C GLU A 39 -2.01 5.78 -4.12
N ASN A 40 -0.82 5.19 -4.34
CA ASN A 40 -0.57 3.77 -4.17
C ASN A 40 0.27 3.54 -2.91
N GLN A 41 -0.26 2.78 -1.95
CA GLN A 41 0.50 2.28 -0.82
C GLN A 41 0.80 0.79 -0.95
N ARG A 42 2.08 0.43 -0.80
CA ARG A 42 2.54 -0.95 -0.73
C ARG A 42 2.60 -1.41 0.71
N PHE A 43 2.15 -2.63 1.00
CA PHE A 43 2.15 -3.19 2.34
C PHE A 43 2.39 -4.70 2.34
N CYS A 44 2.96 -5.22 3.43
CA CYS A 44 3.11 -6.66 3.61
C CYS A 44 1.74 -7.35 3.68
N ASN A 45 1.50 -8.30 2.78
CA ASN A 45 0.24 -9.04 2.71
C ASN A 45 0.21 -10.24 3.68
N ASP A 46 1.35 -10.65 4.20
CA ASP A 46 1.53 -11.76 5.13
C ASP A 46 1.49 -11.32 6.60
N ARG A 47 1.82 -10.06 6.89
CA ARG A 47 1.89 -9.52 8.25
C ARG A 47 0.62 -8.80 8.67
N GLN A 48 -0.01 -9.29 9.73
CA GLN A 48 -1.27 -8.74 10.25
C GLN A 48 -1.17 -7.25 10.59
N LYS A 49 -0.08 -6.80 11.23
CA LYS A 49 0.11 -5.37 11.56
C LYS A 49 0.07 -4.47 10.32
N CYS A 50 0.70 -4.89 9.22
CA CYS A 50 0.73 -4.12 7.97
C CYS A 50 -0.63 -4.15 7.25
N ARG A 51 -1.33 -5.29 7.26
CA ARG A 51 -2.70 -5.39 6.73
C ARG A 51 -3.67 -4.47 7.47
N VAL A 52 -3.60 -4.45 8.80
CA VAL A 52 -4.45 -3.57 9.63
C VAL A 52 -4.13 -2.10 9.39
N GLY A 53 -2.84 -1.73 9.34
CA GLY A 53 -2.43 -0.37 8.96
C GLY A 53 -2.98 0.05 7.60
N ALA A 54 -2.87 -0.81 6.58
CA ALA A 54 -3.41 -0.56 5.25
C ALA A 54 -4.94 -0.42 5.23
N MET A 55 -5.63 -1.12 6.12
CA MET A 55 -7.08 -0.97 6.28
C MET A 55 -7.44 0.37 6.92
N MET A 56 -6.75 0.75 8.00
CA MET A 56 -6.98 1.98 8.75
C MET A 56 -6.64 3.25 7.96
N TRP A 57 -5.71 3.18 7.01
CA TRP A 57 -5.35 4.30 6.13
C TRP A 57 -6.53 4.91 5.34
N TRP A 58 -7.66 4.21 5.23
CA TRP A 58 -8.90 4.73 4.64
C TRP A 58 -9.83 5.43 5.64
N ALA A 59 -9.69 5.15 6.94
CA ALA A 59 -10.56 5.69 7.97
C ALA A 59 -10.33 7.19 8.21
N GLU A 60 -9.19 7.73 7.79
CA GLU A 60 -8.80 9.14 7.97
C GLU A 60 -9.30 10.07 6.84
N ILE A 61 -10.00 9.55 5.83
CA ILE A 61 -10.55 10.34 4.70
C ILE A 61 -12.09 10.41 4.77
N LYS A 62 -12.63 10.68 5.94
CA LYS A 62 -14.04 11.08 6.14
C LYS A 62 -14.10 12.52 6.59
#